data_AF-A0A1G2W085-F1
#
_entry.id   AF-A0A1G2W085-F1
#
_cell.length_a   1.000
_cell.length_b   1.000
_cell.length_c   1.000
_cell.angle_alpha   90.00
_cell.angle_beta   90.00
_cell.angle_gamma   90.00
#
_symmetry.space_group_name_H-M   'P 1'
#
loop_
_entity.id
_entity.type
_entity.pdbx_description
1 polymer ?
#
loop_
_entity_poly.entity_id
_entity_poly.type
_entity_poly.pdbx_seq_one_letter_code
_entity_poly.pdbx_strand_id
1 'polypeptide(L)'
;MILFARCAMFSAIAISFLIAAPVSAAQKCRPTPWDQIGPFYRPGAPLRTKIGSGYILSGTVRSATDCRPIPGARIEFWQVGTDGTYDDAHRATIIADNKGRYRLETDFPAPYGQRPPHIHILVDMRGFAGLISQHYPQRNKKRATFDLVLAPE
;
A
#
# COMPACT_ATOMS: atom_id res chain seq x y z
N MET A 1 67.48 12.43 51.34
CA MET A 1 66.01 12.42 51.19
C MET A 1 65.71 12.35 49.69
N ILE A 2 65.46 11.16 49.14
CA ILE A 2 65.04 10.99 47.74
C ILE A 2 63.70 10.27 47.77
N LEU A 3 62.70 10.91 47.18
CA LEU A 3 61.27 10.61 47.26
C LEU A 3 60.90 9.54 46.21
N PHE A 4 60.17 8.49 46.61
CA PHE A 4 59.64 7.47 45.70
C PHE A 4 58.41 8.02 44.95
N ALA A 5 58.46 8.01 43.61
CA ALA A 5 57.30 8.32 42.75
C ALA A 5 56.41 7.08 42.59
N ARG A 6 55.12 7.19 42.96
CA ARG A 6 54.11 6.15 42.72
C ARG A 6 53.41 6.44 41.39
N CYS A 7 53.49 5.49 40.47
CA CYS A 7 52.76 5.51 39.21
C CYS A 7 51.28 5.16 39.48
N ALA A 8 50.36 6.10 39.24
CA ALA A 8 48.92 5.85 39.35
C ALA A 8 48.39 5.35 37.99
N MET A 9 47.94 4.09 37.94
CA MET A 9 47.24 3.55 36.78
C MET A 9 45.76 3.97 36.83
N PHE A 10 45.33 4.76 35.86
CA PHE A 10 43.91 5.04 35.62
C PHE A 10 43.34 3.96 34.69
N SER A 11 42.49 3.07 35.22
CA SER A 11 41.71 2.13 34.41
C SER A 11 40.55 2.87 33.74
N ALA A 12 40.55 2.93 32.42
CA ALA A 12 39.41 3.39 31.64
C ALA A 12 38.32 2.31 31.64
N ILE A 13 37.18 2.60 32.26
CA ILE A 13 35.98 1.75 32.19
C ILE A 13 35.26 2.08 30.88
N ALA A 14 35.36 1.21 29.89
CA ALA A 14 34.59 1.30 28.66
C ALA A 14 33.14 0.86 28.94
N ILE A 15 32.21 1.82 28.99
CA ILE A 15 30.77 1.54 29.08
C ILE A 15 30.28 1.19 27.68
N SER A 16 30.14 -0.10 27.41
CA SER A 16 29.54 -0.61 26.18
C SER A 16 28.02 -0.36 26.19
N PHE A 17 27.57 0.66 25.46
CA PHE A 17 26.15 0.84 25.17
C PHE A 17 25.69 -0.26 24.21
N LEU A 18 24.88 -1.18 24.71
CA LEU A 18 24.14 -2.14 23.88
C LEU A 18 23.06 -1.36 23.11
N ILE A 19 23.33 -1.08 21.84
CA ILE A 19 22.33 -0.55 20.92
C ILE A 19 21.36 -1.70 20.61
N ALA A 20 20.19 -1.70 21.24
CA ALA A 20 19.12 -2.62 20.90
C ALA A 20 18.57 -2.25 19.51
N ALA A 21 18.73 -3.14 18.53
CA ALA A 21 18.08 -2.98 17.23
C ALA A 21 16.56 -3.05 17.39
N PRO A 22 15.77 -2.25 16.67
CA PRO A 22 14.31 -2.35 16.72
C PRO A 22 13.90 -3.74 16.22
N VAL A 23 13.19 -4.48 17.08
CA VAL A 23 12.57 -5.76 16.71
C VAL A 23 11.43 -5.43 15.75
N SER A 24 11.67 -5.68 14.45
CA SER A 24 10.59 -5.63 13.45
C SER A 24 9.55 -6.68 13.82
N ALA A 25 8.30 -6.25 14.05
CA ALA A 25 7.20 -7.17 14.31
C ALA A 25 7.02 -8.11 13.09
N ALA A 26 7.02 -9.42 13.34
CA ALA A 26 6.85 -10.40 12.28
C ALA A 26 5.50 -10.19 11.56
N GLN A 27 5.55 -9.94 10.25
CA GLN A 27 4.36 -9.82 9.41
C GLN A 27 3.76 -11.21 9.14
N LYS A 28 2.49 -11.40 9.51
CA LYS A 28 1.76 -12.67 9.25
C LYS A 28 1.23 -12.77 7.83
N CYS A 29 0.99 -11.63 7.17
CA CYS A 29 0.60 -11.55 5.77
C CYS A 29 1.64 -10.78 4.98
N ARG A 30 1.96 -11.26 3.78
CA ARG A 30 2.85 -10.55 2.86
C ARG A 30 2.19 -9.21 2.46
N PRO A 31 2.82 -8.05 2.71
CA PRO A 31 2.32 -6.77 2.22
C PRO A 31 2.10 -6.78 0.71
N THR A 32 1.10 -6.02 0.24
CA THR A 32 0.91 -5.81 -1.19
C THR A 32 2.13 -5.04 -1.72
N PRO A 33 2.78 -5.53 -2.78
CA PRO A 33 3.92 -4.83 -3.36
C PRO A 33 3.54 -3.43 -3.83
N TRP A 34 4.45 -2.49 -3.61
CA TRP A 34 4.36 -1.17 -4.22
C TRP A 34 4.49 -1.29 -5.74
N ASP A 35 3.74 -0.47 -6.47
CA ASP A 35 3.89 -0.29 -7.91
C ASP A 35 3.80 1.21 -8.25
N GLN A 36 4.11 1.58 -9.49
CA GLN A 36 4.22 2.95 -9.94
C GLN A 36 2.88 3.70 -9.85
N ILE A 37 2.91 4.90 -9.27
CA ILE A 37 1.76 5.83 -9.27
C ILE A 37 1.39 6.32 -10.69
N GLY A 38 2.38 6.43 -11.56
CA GLY A 38 2.22 7.04 -12.89
C GLY A 38 1.91 8.55 -12.85
N PRO A 39 1.93 9.22 -14.00
CA PRO A 39 1.87 10.69 -14.06
C PRO A 39 0.44 11.25 -13.97
N PHE A 40 -0.59 10.40 -13.93
CA PHE A 40 -2.00 10.81 -14.05
C PHE A 40 -2.78 10.71 -12.73
N TYR A 41 -2.10 10.53 -11.60
CA TYR A 41 -2.76 10.63 -10.30
C TYR A 41 -3.33 12.03 -10.09
N ARG A 42 -4.58 12.08 -9.61
CA ARG A 42 -5.24 13.30 -9.16
C ARG A 42 -5.96 12.99 -7.86
N PRO A 43 -5.70 13.73 -6.77
CA PRO A 43 -6.34 13.49 -5.48
C PRO A 43 -7.82 13.86 -5.53
N GLY A 44 -8.61 13.27 -4.61
CA GLY A 44 -10.01 13.68 -4.44
C GLY A 44 -10.96 13.09 -5.48
N ALA A 45 -10.72 11.85 -5.91
CA ALA A 45 -11.65 11.14 -6.77
C ALA A 45 -13.07 11.07 -6.13
N PRO A 46 -14.15 11.07 -6.94
CA PRO A 46 -15.52 11.00 -6.41
C PRO A 46 -15.78 9.71 -5.62
N LEU A 47 -16.56 9.81 -4.52
CA LEU A 47 -17.01 8.64 -3.77
C LEU A 47 -18.08 7.87 -4.57
N ARG A 48 -17.70 6.71 -5.13
CA ARG A 48 -18.59 5.84 -5.92
C ARG A 48 -17.97 4.47 -6.10
N THR A 49 -18.82 3.48 -6.32
CA THR A 49 -18.41 2.07 -6.52
C THR A 49 -18.49 1.62 -7.97
N LYS A 50 -18.96 2.49 -8.87
CA LYS A 50 -19.13 2.21 -10.30
C LYS A 50 -18.58 3.34 -11.16
N ILE A 51 -17.67 3.00 -12.06
CA ILE A 51 -17.03 3.92 -13.01
C ILE A 51 -17.05 3.37 -14.45
N GLY A 52 -17.82 2.30 -14.69
CA GLY A 52 -17.91 1.60 -15.96
C GLY A 52 -18.67 0.28 -15.77
N SER A 53 -18.51 -0.68 -16.69
CA SER A 53 -19.17 -1.98 -16.62
C SER A 53 -18.36 -3.12 -17.26
N GLY A 54 -18.67 -4.36 -16.89
CA GLY A 54 -18.07 -5.55 -17.50
C GLY A 54 -16.83 -6.09 -16.78
N TYR A 55 -16.24 -5.32 -15.85
CA TYR A 55 -15.20 -5.80 -14.94
C TYR A 55 -15.52 -5.45 -13.48
N ILE A 56 -15.31 -6.41 -12.57
CA ILE A 56 -15.47 -6.20 -11.13
C ILE A 56 -14.16 -6.55 -10.42
N LEU A 57 -13.60 -5.55 -9.74
CA LEU A 57 -12.48 -5.73 -8.82
C LEU A 57 -13.01 -5.66 -7.40
N SER A 58 -12.69 -6.66 -6.59
CA SER A 58 -13.10 -6.69 -5.18
C SER A 58 -12.02 -7.29 -4.31
N GLY A 59 -12.06 -7.05 -3.02
CA GLY A 59 -11.12 -7.62 -2.08
C GLY A 59 -11.34 -7.11 -0.68
N THR A 60 -10.37 -7.41 0.18
CA THR A 60 -10.34 -6.97 1.57
C THR A 60 -9.05 -6.20 1.83
N VAL A 61 -9.15 -5.03 2.45
CA VAL A 61 -7.99 -4.32 3.01
C VAL A 61 -7.61 -5.01 4.32
N ARG A 62 -6.34 -5.37 4.48
CA ARG A 62 -5.84 -6.16 5.62
C ARG A 62 -4.56 -5.59 6.19
N SER A 63 -4.30 -5.86 7.46
CA SER A 63 -3.01 -5.57 8.10
C SER A 63 -2.00 -6.67 7.77
N ALA A 64 -0.77 -6.30 7.38
CA ALA A 64 0.33 -7.23 7.24
C ALA A 64 0.74 -7.87 8.57
N THR A 65 0.57 -7.15 9.69
CA THR A 65 0.97 -7.60 11.02
C THR A 65 0.20 -8.84 11.47
N ASP A 66 -1.11 -8.87 11.26
CA ASP A 66 -1.98 -9.92 11.79
C ASP A 66 -3.01 -10.50 10.81
N CYS A 67 -2.97 -10.11 9.54
CA CYS A 67 -3.91 -10.49 8.48
C CYS A 67 -5.37 -10.09 8.72
N ARG A 68 -5.66 -9.30 9.76
CA ARG A 68 -7.02 -8.87 10.09
C ARG A 68 -7.51 -7.81 9.10
N PRO A 69 -8.82 -7.78 8.81
CA PRO A 69 -9.40 -6.75 7.95
C PRO A 69 -9.27 -5.37 8.58
N ILE A 70 -9.12 -4.34 7.74
CA ILE A 70 -9.03 -2.93 8.13
C ILE A 70 -10.27 -2.20 7.61
N PRO A 71 -11.28 -1.96 8.47
CA PRO A 71 -12.42 -1.13 8.12
C PRO A 71 -12.04 0.34 7.89
N GLY A 72 -12.79 1.04 7.04
CA GLY A 72 -12.68 2.49 6.89
C GLY A 72 -11.48 2.97 6.06
N ALA A 73 -10.61 2.08 5.59
CA ALA A 73 -9.51 2.44 4.70
C ALA A 73 -10.04 3.14 3.44
N ARG A 74 -9.44 4.28 3.08
CA ARG A 74 -9.78 5.05 1.89
C ARG A 74 -8.99 4.49 0.71
N ILE A 75 -9.69 4.06 -0.34
CA ILE A 75 -9.09 3.50 -1.54
C ILE A 75 -9.45 4.38 -2.74
N GLU A 76 -8.44 4.95 -3.40
CA GLU A 76 -8.61 5.67 -4.66
C GLU A 76 -8.19 4.78 -5.84
N PHE A 77 -9.03 4.77 -6.88
CA PHE A 77 -8.82 4.06 -8.13
C PHE A 77 -8.78 5.04 -9.29
N TRP A 78 -7.88 4.82 -10.23
CA TRP A 78 -7.89 5.49 -11.53
C TRP A 78 -7.39 4.55 -12.62
N GLN A 79 -7.94 4.70 -13.82
CA GLN A 79 -7.54 3.94 -14.99
C GLN A 79 -7.80 4.75 -16.26
N VAL A 80 -7.33 4.23 -17.39
CA VAL A 80 -7.83 4.66 -18.69
C VAL A 80 -9.23 4.11 -18.95
N GLY A 81 -10.01 4.86 -19.73
CA GLY A 81 -11.25 4.39 -20.31
C GLY A 81 -11.04 3.37 -21.44
N THR A 82 -12.15 2.94 -22.05
CA THR A 82 -12.13 2.00 -23.18
C THR A 82 -11.51 2.59 -24.45
N ASP A 83 -11.45 3.91 -24.55
CA ASP A 83 -10.80 4.68 -25.61
C ASP A 83 -9.29 4.88 -25.37
N GLY A 84 -8.76 4.46 -24.22
CA GLY A 84 -7.36 4.63 -23.85
C GLY A 84 -7.02 5.98 -23.20
N THR A 85 -8.02 6.81 -22.86
CA THR A 85 -7.81 8.14 -22.27
C THR A 85 -7.95 8.10 -20.76
N TYR A 86 -7.09 8.86 -20.04
CA TYR A 86 -7.32 9.16 -18.64
C TYR A 86 -8.30 10.34 -18.50
N ASP A 87 -9.43 10.11 -17.84
CA ASP A 87 -10.46 11.12 -17.62
C ASP A 87 -10.90 11.17 -16.13
N ASP A 88 -11.93 11.95 -15.84
CA ASP A 88 -12.56 11.97 -14.51
C ASP A 88 -13.66 10.91 -14.35
N ALA A 89 -14.20 10.38 -15.46
CA ALA A 89 -15.24 9.36 -15.43
C ALA A 89 -14.74 8.03 -14.85
N HIS A 90 -13.45 7.72 -15.03
CA HIS A 90 -12.78 6.48 -14.60
C HIS A 90 -11.97 6.64 -13.30
N ARG A 91 -12.45 7.48 -12.38
CA ARG A 91 -11.85 7.71 -11.06
C ARG A 91 -12.83 7.47 -9.93
N ALA A 92 -12.46 6.70 -8.93
CA ALA A 92 -13.32 6.42 -7.79
C ALA A 92 -12.57 6.49 -6.47
N THR A 93 -13.27 6.92 -5.42
CA THR A 93 -12.93 6.58 -4.05
C THR A 93 -13.94 5.56 -3.54
N ILE A 94 -13.44 4.54 -2.84
CA ILE A 94 -14.22 3.60 -2.05
C ILE A 94 -13.69 3.62 -0.62
N ILE A 95 -14.60 3.64 0.35
CA ILE A 95 -14.27 3.41 1.77
C ILE A 95 -14.54 1.94 2.07
N ALA A 96 -13.53 1.24 2.58
CA ALA A 96 -13.68 -0.16 2.95
C ALA A 96 -14.75 -0.35 4.04
N ASP A 97 -15.59 -1.37 3.90
CA ASP A 97 -16.72 -1.61 4.81
C ASP A 97 -16.28 -2.09 6.21
N ASN A 98 -17.24 -2.37 7.09
CA ASN A 98 -16.98 -2.86 8.45
C ASN A 98 -16.22 -4.21 8.53
N LYS A 99 -16.06 -4.91 7.41
CA LYS A 99 -15.28 -6.14 7.27
C LYS A 99 -14.02 -5.89 6.40
N GLY A 100 -13.65 -4.63 6.17
CA GLY A 100 -12.52 -4.22 5.34
C GLY A 100 -12.74 -4.46 3.84
N ARG A 101 -13.96 -4.76 3.39
CA ARG A 101 -14.22 -5.16 2.01
C ARG A 101 -14.43 -3.94 1.11
N TYR A 102 -14.00 -4.07 -0.14
CA TYR A 102 -14.26 -3.10 -1.19
C TYR A 102 -14.73 -3.81 -2.48
N ARG A 103 -15.48 -3.08 -3.32
CA ARG A 103 -15.93 -3.55 -4.64
C ARG A 103 -16.05 -2.39 -5.62
N LEU A 104 -15.23 -2.40 -6.65
CA LEU A 104 -15.29 -1.52 -7.81
C LEU A 104 -15.91 -2.26 -9.00
N GLU A 105 -16.87 -1.63 -9.67
CA GLU A 105 -17.35 -2.00 -11.01
C GLU A 105 -16.85 -0.98 -12.02
N THR A 106 -16.20 -1.46 -13.07
CA THR A 106 -15.49 -0.64 -14.05
C THR A 106 -15.50 -1.31 -15.42
N ASP A 107 -15.07 -0.57 -16.43
CA ASP A 107 -14.74 -1.12 -17.74
C ASP A 107 -13.42 -1.89 -17.68
N PHE A 108 -13.26 -2.86 -18.58
CA PHE A 108 -11.95 -3.45 -18.80
C PHE A 108 -11.02 -2.37 -19.41
N PRO A 109 -9.92 -1.98 -18.74
CA PRO A 109 -9.09 -0.87 -19.22
C PRO A 109 -8.44 -1.22 -20.56
N ALA A 110 -8.36 -0.25 -21.45
CA ALA A 110 -7.52 -0.37 -22.64
C ALA A 110 -6.03 -0.48 -22.22
N PRO A 111 -5.17 -1.11 -23.05
CA PRO A 111 -3.73 -0.95 -22.90
C PRO A 111 -3.34 0.52 -23.07
N TYR A 112 -2.31 0.97 -22.35
CA TYR A 112 -1.81 2.34 -22.45
C TYR A 112 -0.30 2.34 -22.71
N GLY A 113 0.11 2.93 -23.83
CA GLY A 113 1.48 2.83 -24.32
C GLY A 113 1.90 1.38 -24.52
N GLN A 114 3.06 1.00 -23.96
CA GLN A 114 3.56 -0.39 -24.00
C GLN A 114 3.14 -1.20 -22.76
N ARG A 115 2.31 -0.64 -21.87
CA ARG A 115 1.91 -1.32 -20.63
C ARG A 115 0.65 -2.15 -20.83
N PRO A 116 0.54 -3.32 -20.17
CA PRO A 116 -0.69 -4.10 -20.18
C PRO A 116 -1.85 -3.31 -19.56
N PRO A 117 -3.11 -3.68 -19.81
CA PRO A 117 -4.26 -3.18 -19.08
C PRO A 117 -4.04 -3.20 -17.57
N HIS A 118 -4.30 -2.08 -16.90
CA HIS A 118 -4.10 -1.95 -15.45
C HIS A 118 -5.08 -0.96 -14.82
N ILE A 119 -5.34 -1.14 -13.53
CA ILE A 119 -6.11 -0.24 -12.67
C ILE A 119 -5.17 0.19 -11.56
N HIS A 120 -4.93 1.49 -11.44
CA HIS A 120 -4.11 2.03 -10.36
C HIS A 120 -4.90 2.12 -9.06
N ILE A 121 -4.19 1.95 -7.95
CA ILE A 121 -4.75 1.88 -6.61
C ILE A 121 -3.87 2.69 -5.67
N LEU A 122 -4.49 3.56 -4.89
CA LEU A 122 -3.88 4.21 -3.73
C LEU A 122 -4.72 3.89 -2.50
N VAL A 123 -4.10 3.44 -1.42
CA VAL A 123 -4.76 3.22 -0.14
C VAL A 123 -4.15 4.12 0.91
N ASP A 124 -5.01 4.86 1.60
CA ASP A 124 -4.66 5.70 2.73
C ASP A 124 -5.42 5.24 3.98
N MET A 125 -4.67 5.03 5.06
CA MET A 125 -5.20 4.63 6.37
C MET A 125 -4.18 4.99 7.45
N ARG A 126 -4.61 5.82 8.41
CA ARG A 126 -3.77 6.23 9.54
C ARG A 126 -3.21 5.03 10.30
N GLY A 127 -1.92 5.06 10.62
CA GLY A 127 -1.21 4.00 11.32
C GLY A 127 -0.70 2.89 10.40
N PHE A 128 -0.80 3.09 9.09
CA PHE A 128 -0.28 2.20 8.06
C PHE A 128 0.49 3.00 7.02
N ALA A 129 1.57 2.41 6.52
CA ALA A 129 2.26 2.98 5.38
C ALA A 129 1.30 3.10 4.19
N GLY A 130 1.25 4.27 3.57
CA GLY A 130 0.45 4.50 2.37
C GLY A 130 0.83 3.50 1.26
N LEU A 131 -0.17 2.88 0.64
CA LEU A 131 0.03 1.90 -0.41
C LEU A 131 -0.28 2.52 -1.77
N ILE A 132 0.65 2.38 -2.71
CA ILE A 132 0.40 2.60 -4.13
C ILE A 132 0.66 1.29 -4.83
N SER A 133 -0.27 0.82 -5.65
CA SER A 133 -0.15 -0.44 -6.37
C SER A 133 -0.96 -0.42 -7.65
N GLN A 134 -0.91 -1.50 -8.40
CA GLN A 134 -1.70 -1.69 -9.61
C GLN A 134 -2.30 -3.09 -9.64
N HIS A 135 -3.56 -3.18 -10.08
CA HIS A 135 -4.18 -4.43 -10.46
C HIS A 135 -4.10 -4.61 -11.98
N TYR A 136 -3.78 -5.82 -12.43
CA TYR A 136 -3.62 -6.17 -13.84
C TYR A 136 -4.71 -7.16 -14.29
N PRO A 137 -5.81 -6.68 -14.90
CA PRO A 137 -6.91 -7.54 -15.33
C PRO A 137 -6.52 -8.58 -16.40
N GLN A 138 -7.05 -9.79 -16.27
CA GLN A 138 -6.94 -10.83 -17.29
C GLN A 138 -8.07 -10.69 -18.33
N ARG A 139 -7.74 -10.63 -19.63
CA ARG A 139 -8.66 -10.34 -20.74
C ARG A 139 -9.91 -11.23 -20.80
N ASN A 140 -9.83 -12.50 -20.36
CA ASN A 140 -10.95 -13.45 -20.37
C ASN A 140 -11.69 -13.54 -19.03
N LYS A 141 -11.43 -12.63 -18.08
CA LYS A 141 -12.08 -12.58 -16.78
C LYS A 141 -12.91 -11.31 -16.65
N LYS A 142 -14.12 -11.46 -16.14
CA LYS A 142 -15.01 -10.33 -15.80
C LYS A 142 -14.86 -9.87 -14.34
N ARG A 143 -14.05 -10.59 -13.56
CA ARG A 143 -13.95 -10.44 -12.10
C ARG A 143 -12.55 -10.78 -11.64
N ALA A 144 -12.07 -10.10 -10.61
CA ALA A 144 -10.90 -10.52 -9.84
C ALA A 144 -11.06 -10.20 -8.35
N THR A 145 -10.36 -10.99 -7.54
CA THR A 145 -10.15 -10.72 -6.12
C THR A 145 -8.73 -10.22 -5.92
N PHE A 146 -8.57 -9.07 -5.25
CA PHE A 146 -7.27 -8.49 -4.94
C PHE A 146 -7.27 -7.93 -3.51
N ASP A 147 -6.70 -8.66 -2.56
CA ASP A 147 -6.57 -8.17 -1.19
C ASP A 147 -5.45 -7.12 -1.11
N LEU A 148 -5.74 -6.02 -0.43
CA LEU A 148 -4.83 -4.88 -0.24
C LEU A 148 -4.24 -4.98 1.17
N VAL A 149 -3.00 -5.48 1.27
CA VAL A 149 -2.35 -5.76 2.55
C VAL A 149 -1.40 -4.62 2.88
N LEU A 150 -1.74 -3.84 3.91
CA LEU A 150 -1.00 -2.65 4.33
C LEU A 150 0.06 -3.01 5.37
N ALA A 151 1.27 -2.49 5.18
CA ALA A 151 2.31 -2.53 6.21
C ALA A 151 2.03 -1.46 7.28
N PRO A 152 2.38 -1.70 8.56
CA PRO A 152 2.36 -0.64 9.57
C PRO A 152 3.35 0.48 9.21
N GLU A 153 3.10 1.69 9.72
CA GLU A 153 4.07 2.81 9.72
C GLU A 153 5.33 2.48 10.55
#